data_AF-W1YMZ5-F1
#
_entry.id   AF-W1YMZ5-F1
#
_cell.length_a   1.000
_cell.length_b   1.000
_cell.length_c   1.000
_cell.angle_alpha   90.00
_cell.angle_beta   90.00
_cell.angle_gamma   90.00
#
_symmetry.space_group_name_H-M   'P 1'
#
loop_
_entity.id
_entity.type
_entity.pdbx_description
1 polymer ?
#
loop_
_entity_poly.entity_id
_entity_poly.type
_entity_poly.pdbx_seq_one_letter_code
_entity_poly.pdbx_strand_id
1 'polypeptide(L)' 'AAIVTAEGELGAEGRVLVRASGTEPLIRVMAEGPNQEELQALCQEIADIIGREQGLAD' A
#
# COMPACT_ATOMS: atom_id res chain seq x y z
N ALA A 1 -7.86 -3.21 7.21
CA ALA A 1 -8.52 -4.18 6.30
C ALA A 1 -7.71 -4.33 5.01
N ALA A 2 -7.57 -3.30 4.18
CA ALA A 2 -6.86 -3.37 2.89
C ALA A 2 -5.42 -3.95 2.97
N ILE A 3 -4.61 -3.53 3.95
CA ILE A 3 -3.25 -4.06 4.12
C ILE A 3 -3.25 -5.57 4.40
N VAL A 4 -4.15 -6.04 5.27
CA VAL A 4 -4.25 -7.48 5.62
C VAL A 4 -4.71 -8.30 4.41
N THR A 5 -5.63 -7.75 3.60
CA THR A 5 -6.04 -8.38 2.34
C THR A 5 -4.86 -8.50 1.38
N ALA A 6 -4.13 -7.41 1.16
CA ALA A 6 -2.96 -7.39 0.28
C ALA A 6 -1.85 -8.34 0.76
N GLU A 7 -1.57 -8.41 2.07
CA GLU A 7 -0.65 -9.40 2.63
C GLU A 7 -1.14 -10.84 2.40
N GLY A 8 -2.46 -11.06 2.43
CA GLY A 8 -3.06 -12.36 2.11
C GLY A 8 -2.90 -12.76 0.64
N GLU A 9 -3.04 -11.80 -0.29
CA GLU A 9 -2.84 -12.01 -1.72
C GLU A 9 -1.37 -12.34 -2.05
N LEU A 10 -0.44 -11.65 -1.41
CA LEU A 10 1.00 -11.87 -1.57
C LEU A 10 1.53 -13.17 -0.94
N GLY A 11 0.76 -13.77 -0.03
CA GLY A 11 1.15 -15.00 0.65
C GLY A 11 2.48 -14.91 1.38
N ALA A 12 3.24 -16.01 1.41
CA ALA A 12 4.50 -16.07 2.15
C ALA A 12 5.67 -15.34 1.46
N GLU A 13 5.53 -14.99 0.19
CA GLU A 13 6.61 -14.45 -0.64
C GLU A 13 6.57 -12.92 -0.77
N GLY A 14 5.55 -12.27 -0.22
CA GLY A 14 5.47 -10.82 -0.26
C GLY A 14 5.09 -10.17 1.06
N ARG A 15 5.25 -8.85 1.09
CA ARG A 15 5.13 -8.01 2.29
C ARG A 15 4.58 -6.64 1.90
N VAL A 16 3.80 -6.04 2.78
CA VAL A 16 3.34 -4.64 2.64
C VAL A 16 3.89 -3.82 3.80
N LEU A 17 4.41 -2.63 3.49
CA LEU A 17 4.88 -1.66 4.47
C LEU A 17 4.21 -0.30 4.21
N VAL A 18 3.47 0.17 5.21
CA VAL A 18 2.91 1.53 5.21
C VAL A 18 3.52 2.32 6.36
N ARG A 19 4.05 3.52 6.06
CA ARG A 19 4.62 4.41 7.07
C ARG A 19 4.43 5.88 6.72
N ALA A 20 4.28 6.73 7.74
CA ALA A 20 4.41 8.17 7.57
C ALA A 20 5.87 8.55 7.24
N SER A 21 6.07 9.57 6.43
CA SER A 21 7.38 10.21 6.27
C SER A 21 7.68 11.11 7.48
N GLY A 22 8.91 11.03 7.99
CA GLY A 22 9.35 11.89 9.10
C GLY A 22 9.84 13.28 8.65
N THR A 23 10.04 13.48 7.35
CA THR A 23 10.65 14.69 6.78
C THR A 23 9.76 15.39 5.75
N GLU A 24 8.68 14.74 5.33
CA GLU A 24 7.79 15.24 4.28
C GLU A 24 6.33 14.98 4.70
N PRO A 25 5.37 15.81 4.27
CA PRO A 25 3.96 15.63 4.62
C PRO A 25 3.31 14.57 3.71
N LEU A 26 3.82 13.34 3.73
CA LEU A 26 3.32 12.23 2.91
C LEU A 26 3.36 10.88 3.64
N ILE A 27 2.53 9.95 3.17
CA ILE A 27 2.55 8.55 3.57
C ILE A 27 3.21 7.74 2.47
N ARG A 28 4.11 6.81 2.84
CA ARG A 28 4.74 5.87 1.93
C ARG A 28 4.05 4.52 2.02
N VAL A 29 3.69 3.99 0.86
CA VAL A 29 3.18 2.64 0.67
C VAL A 29 4.21 1.89 -0.16
N MET A 30 4.62 0.72 0.31
CA MET A 30 5.58 -0.15 -0.37
C MET A 30 5.08 -1.58 -0.29
N ALA A 31 5.21 -2.31 -1.39
CA ALA A 31 4.98 -3.75 -1.42
C ALA A 31 6.20 -4.42 -2.07
N GLU A 32 6.49 -5.64 -1.65
CA GLU A 32 7.54 -6.48 -2.25
C GLU A 32 6.99 -7.90 -2.48
N GLY A 33 7.46 -8.55 -3.55
CA GLY A 33 6.97 -9.83 -4.01
C GLY A 33 7.45 -10.16 -5.43
N PRO A 34 7.05 -11.30 -6.01
CA PRO A 34 7.58 -11.78 -7.28
C PRO A 34 6.99 -11.10 -8.52
N ASN A 35 5.78 -10.54 -8.42
CA ASN A 35 5.04 -10.00 -9.57
C ASN A 35 4.89 -8.47 -9.49
N GLN A 36 5.67 -7.75 -10.31
CA GLN A 36 5.68 -6.29 -10.31
C GLN A 36 4.32 -5.65 -10.62
N GLU A 37 3.51 -6.23 -11.51
CA GLU A 37 2.20 -5.68 -11.88
C GLU A 37 1.22 -5.76 -10.71
N GLU A 38 1.21 -6.90 -10.02
CA GLU A 38 0.43 -7.12 -8.81
C GLU A 38 0.84 -6.15 -7.69
N LEU A 39 2.15 -6.02 -7.44
CA LEU A 39 2.67 -5.08 -6.43
C LEU A 39 2.25 -3.64 -6.72
N GLN A 40 2.29 -3.23 -7.98
CA GLN A 40 1.90 -1.89 -8.38
C GLN A 40 0.40 -1.65 -8.18
N ALA A 41 -0.44 -2.62 -8.55
CA ALA A 41 -1.88 -2.55 -8.32
C ALA A 41 -2.21 -2.44 -6.83
N LEU A 42 -1.61 -3.29 -5.99
CA LEU A 42 -1.79 -3.28 -4.54
C LEU A 42 -1.35 -1.96 -3.90
N CYS A 43 -0.18 -1.43 -4.30
CA CYS A 43 0.30 -0.15 -3.79
C CYS A 43 -0.66 0.99 -4.16
N GLN A 44 -1.18 1.00 -5.39
CA GLN A 44 -2.11 2.02 -5.84
C GLN A 44 -3.44 1.95 -5.08
N GLU A 45 -4.01 0.76 -4.91
CA GLU A 45 -5.26 0.57 -4.18
C GLU A 45 -5.13 1.05 -2.72
N ILE A 46 -4.06 0.65 -2.04
CA ILE A 46 -3.80 1.06 -0.66
C ILE A 46 -3.60 2.59 -0.58
N ALA A 47 -2.86 3.18 -1.53
CA ALA A 47 -2.66 4.62 -1.58
C ALA A 47 -3.97 5.38 -1.80
N ASP A 48 -4.86 4.89 -2.67
CA ASP A 48 -6.17 5.50 -2.94
C ASP A 48 -7.08 5.45 -1.70
N ILE A 49 -7.08 4.33 -0.98
CA ILE A 49 -7.85 4.20 0.27
C ILE A 49 -7.30 5.19 1.31
N ILE A 50 -5.98 5.24 1.50
CA ILE A 50 -5.36 6.21 2.42
C ILE A 50 -5.72 7.64 2.01
N GLY A 51 -5.68 7.95 0.71
CA GLY A 51 -6.07 9.26 0.19
C GLY A 51 -7.51 9.63 0.56
N ARG A 52 -8.46 8.71 0.39
CA ARG A 52 -9.87 8.92 0.76
C ARG A 52 -10.06 9.13 2.27
N GLU A 53 -9.43 8.29 3.10
CA GLU A 53 -9.51 8.41 4.56
C GLU A 53 -8.88 9.71 5.09
N GLN A 54 -7.88 10.25 4.37
CA GLN A 54 -7.24 11.54 4.68
C GLN A 54 -7.99 12.74 4.07
N GLY A 55 -9.08 12.52 3.34
CA GLY A 55 -9.84 13.58 2.66
C GLY A 55 -9.12 14.21 1.48
N LEU A 56 -8.20 13.47 0.85
CA LEU A 56 -7.39 13.92 -0.29
C LEU A 56 -7.93 13.47 -1.66
N ALA A 57 -8.86 12.50 -1.68
CA ALA A 57 -9.45 11.97 -2.91
C ALA A 57 -10.98 11.93 -2.80
N ASP A 58 -11.66 12.50 -3.80
CA ASP A 58 -13.11 12.36 -4.06
C ASP A 58 -13.40 11.02 -4.76
#